data_AF-A0A656K0L9-F1
#
_entry.id   AF-A0A656K0L9-F1
#
_cell.length_a   1.000
_cell.length_b   1.000
_cell.length_c   1.000
_cell.angle_alpha   90.00
_cell.angle_beta   90.00
_cell.angle_gamma   90.00
#
_symmetry.space_group_name_H-M   'P 1'
#
loop_
_entity.id
_entity.type
_entity.pdbx_description
1 polymer ?
#
loop_
_entity_poly.entity_id
_entity_poly.type
_entity_poly.pdbx_seq_one_letter_code
_entity_poly.pdbx_strand_id
1 'polypeptide(L)'
;APDVLSAVSTCMAASQRKEGGRELQIELDSESFALTPDISIDYALMERSDKVAVVPCQLGWSDIGSWQAVRELSPVDAQGNHCNGETVLHDVSNCYIDSPKRL
;
A
#
# COMPACT_ATOMS: atom_id res chain seq x y z
N ALA A 1 -12.39 8.82 -15.65
CA ALA A 1 -11.11 9.56 -15.83
C ALA A 1 -10.66 9.55 -17.30
N PRO A 2 -11.23 10.39 -18.18
CA PRO A 2 -10.84 10.40 -19.60
C PRO A 2 -9.35 10.72 -19.81
N ASP A 3 -8.81 11.70 -19.08
CA ASP A 3 -7.41 12.13 -19.25
C ASP A 3 -6.41 11.06 -18.79
N VAL A 4 -6.68 10.42 -17.65
CA VAL A 4 -5.88 9.28 -17.16
C VAL A 4 -5.92 8.12 -18.16
N LEU A 5 -7.10 7.76 -18.67
CA LEU A 5 -7.25 6.68 -19.65
C LEU A 5 -6.48 6.99 -20.94
N SER A 6 -6.58 8.21 -21.44
CA SER A 6 -5.87 8.64 -22.65
C SER A 6 -4.35 8.54 -22.46
N ALA A 7 -3.81 9.14 -21.39
CA ALA A 7 -2.36 9.15 -21.13
C ALA A 7 -1.81 7.73 -20.92
N VAL A 8 -2.51 6.90 -20.14
CA VAL A 8 -2.11 5.50 -19.91
C VAL A 8 -2.20 4.70 -21.21
N SER A 9 -3.21 4.92 -22.06
CA SER A 9 -3.31 4.21 -23.35
C SER A 9 -2.14 4.56 -24.27
N THR A 10 -1.75 5.82 -24.34
CA THR A 10 -0.56 6.28 -25.08
C THR A 10 0.70 5.64 -24.52
N CYS A 11 0.90 5.66 -23.21
CA CYS A 11 2.06 5.04 -22.56
C CYS A 11 2.12 3.54 -22.86
N MET A 12 1.02 2.83 -22.70
CA MET A 12 0.92 1.39 -22.96
C MET A 12 1.19 1.02 -24.42
N ALA A 13 0.93 1.92 -25.37
CA ALA A 13 1.24 1.74 -26.78
C ALA A 13 2.73 1.97 -27.10
N ALA A 14 3.39 2.89 -26.39
CA ALA A 14 4.82 3.16 -26.51
C ALA A 14 5.70 2.16 -25.73
N SER A 15 5.13 1.50 -24.73
CA SER A 15 5.83 0.61 -23.79
C SER A 15 6.27 -0.72 -24.43
N GLN A 16 7.43 -1.23 -24.02
CA GLN A 16 7.95 -2.51 -24.51
C GLN A 16 7.18 -3.67 -23.88
N ARG A 17 6.84 -4.67 -24.71
CA ARG A 17 6.11 -5.87 -24.28
C ARG A 17 6.93 -7.12 -24.58
N LYS A 18 7.04 -8.01 -23.58
CA LYS A 18 7.62 -9.33 -23.72
C LYS A 18 6.60 -10.36 -23.27
N GLU A 19 6.33 -11.33 -24.12
CA GLU A 19 5.40 -12.41 -23.85
C GLU A 19 6.17 -13.74 -23.86
N GLY A 20 6.12 -14.45 -22.74
CA GLY A 20 6.61 -15.81 -22.58
C GLY A 20 5.46 -16.78 -22.41
N GLY A 21 5.75 -18.08 -22.28
CA GLY A 21 4.71 -19.12 -22.24
C GLY A 21 3.67 -18.98 -21.12
N ARG A 22 3.99 -18.30 -20.01
CA ARG A 22 3.06 -18.01 -18.89
C ARG A 22 3.21 -16.60 -18.31
N GLU A 23 3.98 -15.75 -18.97
CA GLU A 23 4.39 -14.47 -18.41
C GLU A 23 4.17 -13.37 -19.44
N LEU A 24 3.56 -12.28 -18.98
CA LEU A 24 3.48 -11.04 -19.72
C LEU A 24 4.25 -9.99 -18.92
N GLN A 25 5.26 -9.41 -19.54
CA GLN A 25 6.00 -8.27 -18.99
C GLN A 25 5.76 -7.06 -19.87
N ILE A 26 5.44 -5.94 -19.23
CA ILE A 26 5.36 -4.63 -19.88
C ILE A 26 6.29 -3.70 -19.12
N GLU A 27 7.29 -3.18 -19.83
CA GLU A 27 8.19 -2.16 -19.32
C GLU A 27 7.68 -0.81 -19.81
N LEU A 28 7.23 0.03 -18.87
CA LEU A 28 6.59 1.29 -19.20
C LEU A 28 7.60 2.26 -19.81
N ASP A 29 7.24 2.85 -20.95
CA ASP A 29 8.02 3.92 -21.55
C ASP A 29 8.03 5.14 -20.61
N SER A 30 9.22 5.56 -20.19
CA SER A 30 9.39 6.52 -19.10
C SER A 30 8.89 7.92 -19.45
N GLU A 31 9.11 8.37 -20.69
CA GLU A 31 8.71 9.70 -21.14
C GLU A 31 7.19 9.83 -21.21
N SER A 32 6.51 8.85 -21.81
CA SER A 32 5.05 8.84 -21.88
C SER A 32 4.40 8.57 -20.52
N PHE A 33 5.02 7.75 -19.66
CA PHE A 33 4.52 7.50 -18.31
C PHE A 33 4.58 8.77 -17.43
N ALA A 34 5.64 9.57 -17.56
CA ALA A 34 5.78 10.82 -16.82
C ALA A 34 4.69 11.86 -17.15
N LEU A 35 3.98 11.71 -18.27
CA LEU A 35 2.84 12.56 -18.64
C LEU A 35 1.51 12.07 -18.07
N THR A 36 1.48 10.88 -17.45
CA THR A 36 0.26 10.38 -16.81
C THR A 36 -0.06 11.20 -15.56
N PRO A 37 -1.34 11.57 -15.33
CA PRO A 37 -1.70 12.30 -14.12
C PRO A 37 -1.38 11.50 -12.86
N ASP A 38 -0.68 12.12 -11.91
CA ASP A 38 -0.45 11.55 -10.58
C ASP A 38 -1.71 11.72 -9.71
N ILE A 39 -2.61 10.74 -9.81
CA ILE A 39 -3.89 10.72 -9.10
C ILE A 39 -4.30 9.28 -8.80
N SER A 40 -4.82 9.03 -7.59
CA SER A 40 -5.32 7.70 -7.24
C SER A 40 -6.58 7.33 -8.04
N ILE A 41 -6.80 6.03 -8.21
CA ILE A 41 -8.01 5.53 -8.88
C ILE A 41 -9.30 5.88 -8.12
N ASP A 42 -9.21 6.00 -6.79
CA ASP A 42 -10.32 6.40 -5.94
C ASP A 42 -10.86 7.77 -6.37
N TYR A 43 -9.99 8.77 -6.48
CA TYR A 43 -10.36 10.12 -6.90
C TYR A 43 -10.63 10.23 -8.41
N ALA A 44 -9.85 9.52 -9.23
CA ALA A 44 -9.96 9.61 -10.68
C ALA A 44 -11.27 9.00 -11.20
N LEU A 45 -11.73 7.92 -10.55
CA LEU A 45 -12.84 7.11 -11.04
C LEU A 45 -13.86 6.73 -9.96
N MET A 46 -13.43 6.12 -8.85
CA MET A 46 -14.37 5.44 -7.93
C MET A 46 -15.36 6.41 -7.29
N GLU A 47 -14.89 7.54 -6.77
CA GLU A 47 -15.74 8.57 -6.16
C GLU A 47 -16.70 9.25 -7.15
N ARG A 48 -16.43 9.15 -8.45
CA ARG A 48 -17.20 9.83 -9.52
C ARG A 48 -18.16 8.89 -10.24
N SER A 49 -18.14 7.60 -9.94
CA SER A 49 -18.87 6.58 -10.70
C SER A 49 -20.20 6.24 -10.02
N ASP A 50 -21.30 6.29 -10.78
CA ASP A 50 -22.60 5.78 -10.33
C ASP A 50 -22.72 4.24 -10.47
N LYS A 51 -21.66 3.57 -10.95
CA LYS A 51 -21.62 2.12 -11.21
C LYS A 51 -20.67 1.42 -10.24
N VAL A 52 -20.90 1.58 -8.94
CA VAL A 52 -20.09 0.99 -7.88
C VAL A 52 -20.96 0.08 -7.02
N ALA A 53 -20.40 -1.05 -6.59
CA ALA A 53 -21.00 -1.97 -5.63
C ALA A 53 -19.93 -2.37 -4.60
N VAL A 54 -20.36 -2.63 -3.36
CA VAL A 54 -19.47 -3.00 -2.27
C VAL A 54 -19.92 -4.34 -1.69
N VAL A 55 -18.97 -5.23 -1.43
CA VAL A 55 -19.20 -6.50 -0.72
C VAL A 55 -18.60 -6.38 0.69
N PRO A 56 -19.41 -6.45 1.75
CA PRO A 56 -18.89 -6.45 3.13
C PRO A 56 -17.97 -7.65 3.36
N CYS A 57 -16.90 -7.42 4.13
CA CYS A 57 -15.85 -8.38 4.33
C CYS A 57 -15.31 -8.28 5.77
N GLN A 58 -15.29 -9.38 6.51
CA GLN A 58 -14.71 -9.47 7.85
C GLN A 58 -13.57 -10.50 7.85
N LEU A 59 -12.40 -10.08 7.38
CA LEU A 59 -11.22 -10.95 7.23
C LEU A 59 -10.00 -10.46 8.04
N GLY A 60 -10.17 -9.50 8.95
CA GLY A 60 -9.07 -8.94 9.75
C GLY A 60 -8.05 -8.13 8.91
N TRP A 61 -8.49 -7.54 7.79
CA TRP A 61 -7.63 -6.76 6.91
C TRP A 61 -7.17 -5.45 7.57
N SER A 62 -5.89 -5.13 7.40
CA SER A 62 -5.25 -3.85 7.73
C SER A 62 -4.27 -3.52 6.61
N ASP A 63 -4.24 -2.26 6.17
CA ASP A 63 -3.29 -1.78 5.15
C ASP A 63 -1.87 -1.56 5.70
N ILE A 64 -1.70 -1.62 7.02
CA ILE A 64 -0.45 -1.37 7.72
C ILE A 64 0.19 -0.04 7.25
N GLY A 65 -0.63 1.01 7.17
CA GLY A 65 -0.16 2.33 6.72
C GLY A 65 0.68 3.11 7.73
N SER A 66 0.82 2.62 8.97
CA SER A 66 1.54 3.33 10.03
C SER A 66 2.17 2.38 11.06
N TRP A 67 3.15 2.89 11.82
CA TRP A 67 3.72 2.15 12.96
C TRP A 67 2.70 1.87 14.06
N GLN A 68 1.64 2.68 14.17
CA GLN A 68 0.52 2.37 15.05
C GLN A 68 -0.23 1.12 14.56
N ALA A 69 -0.52 1.01 13.25
CA ALA A 69 -1.16 -0.18 12.71
C ALA A 69 -0.31 -1.44 12.94
N VAL A 70 1.03 -1.33 12.88
CA VAL A 70 1.95 -2.42 13.24
C VAL A 70 1.87 -2.77 14.73
N ARG A 71 1.85 -1.77 15.62
CA ARG A 71 1.79 -2.00 17.08
C ARG A 71 0.55 -2.79 17.47
N GLU A 72 -0.59 -2.53 16.82
CA GLU A 72 -1.88 -3.16 17.12
C GLU A 72 -1.89 -4.66 16.82
N LEU A 73 -0.91 -5.14 16.04
CA LEU A 73 -0.70 -6.57 15.77
C LEU A 73 0.15 -7.27 16.85
N SER A 74 0.73 -6.51 17.78
CA SER A 74 1.64 -7.01 18.80
C SER A 74 1.00 -7.00 20.20
N PRO A 75 1.36 -7.94 21.10
CA PRO A 75 0.90 -7.91 22.48
C PRO A 75 1.27 -6.60 23.18
N VAL A 76 0.37 -6.14 24.06
CA VAL A 76 0.53 -4.93 24.87
C VAL A 76 0.84 -5.30 26.32
N ASP A 77 1.77 -4.57 26.94
CA ASP A 77 2.10 -4.67 28.36
C ASP A 77 1.15 -3.82 29.23
N ALA A 78 1.34 -3.86 30.56
CA ALA A 78 0.50 -3.12 31.51
C ALA A 78 0.66 -1.59 31.42
N GLN A 79 1.73 -1.08 30.79
CA GLN A 79 2.02 0.34 30.60
C GLN A 79 1.67 0.82 29.17
N GLY A 80 1.02 -0.03 28.36
CA GLY A 80 0.64 0.29 26.98
C GLY A 80 1.78 0.13 25.97
N ASN A 81 2.91 -0.46 26.35
CA ASN A 81 4.03 -0.70 25.45
C ASN A 81 3.84 -2.01 24.68
N HIS A 82 4.32 -2.02 23.45
CA HIS A 82 4.36 -3.19 22.58
C HIS A 82 5.82 -3.45 22.24
N CYS A 83 6.33 -4.62 22.64
CA CYS A 83 7.73 -4.98 22.45
C CYS A 83 7.85 -6.21 21.56
N ASN A 84 8.65 -6.11 20.50
CA ASN A 84 9.10 -7.23 19.70
C ASN A 84 10.60 -7.48 19.95
N GLY A 85 10.91 -8.50 20.76
CA GLY A 85 12.26 -8.82 21.21
C GLY A 85 12.47 -8.66 22.72
N GLU A 86 13.69 -8.94 23.17
CA GLU A 86 14.09 -8.73 24.57
C GLU A 86 14.23 -7.22 24.84
N THR A 87 13.65 -6.71 25.93
CA THR A 87 13.64 -5.27 26.24
C THR A 87 13.81 -5.00 27.73
N VAL A 88 14.57 -3.96 28.07
CA VAL A 88 14.63 -3.38 29.43
C VAL A 88 13.93 -2.02 29.39
N LEU A 89 12.82 -1.88 30.12
CA LEU A 89 11.98 -0.68 30.12
C LEU A 89 12.12 0.05 31.45
N HIS A 90 12.40 1.34 31.41
CA HIS A 90 12.49 2.21 32.59
C HIS A 90 11.73 3.52 32.33
N ASP A 91 10.63 3.75 33.04
CA ASP A 91 9.73 4.90 32.86
C ASP A 91 9.21 5.08 31.41
N VAL A 92 8.89 3.97 30.74
CA VAL A 92 8.36 3.97 29.37
C VAL A 92 6.89 3.56 29.37
N SER A 93 6.04 4.33 28.67
CA SER A 93 4.63 4.02 28.49
C SER A 93 4.17 4.36 27.07
N ASN A 94 3.18 3.61 26.57
CA ASN A 94 2.56 3.81 25.26
C ASN A 94 3.51 3.78 24.04
N CYS A 95 4.65 3.10 24.11
CA CYS A 95 5.61 2.99 23.01
C CYS A 95 5.48 1.68 22.20
N TYR A 96 5.99 1.70 20.97
CA TYR A 96 6.27 0.49 20.18
C TYR A 96 7.80 0.34 20.06
N ILE A 97 8.33 -0.82 20.45
CA ILE A 97 9.76 -1.13 20.45
C ILE A 97 9.96 -2.38 19.60
N ASP A 98 10.75 -2.26 18.52
CA ASP A 98 11.06 -3.37 17.62
C ASP A 98 12.57 -3.63 17.59
N SER A 99 13.01 -4.65 18.32
CA SER A 99 14.41 -5.07 18.38
C SER A 99 14.53 -6.60 18.53
N PRO A 100 14.20 -7.38 17.48
CA PRO A 100 14.12 -8.84 17.59
C PRO A 100 15.46 -9.55 17.76
N LYS A 101 16.59 -8.85 17.55
CA LYS A 101 17.93 -9.46 17.48
C LYS A 101 18.89 -8.97 18.57
N ARG A 102 18.58 -7.86 19.24
CA ARG A 102 19.50 -7.19 20.15
C ARG A 102 18.74 -6.56 21.31
N LEU A 103 19.36 -6.57 22.48
CA LEU A 103 18.94 -5.79 23.64
C LEU A 103 19.42 -4.34 23.51
#